data_AF-A0A4R6JCA9-F1
#
_entry.id   AF-A0A4R6JCA9-F1
#
_cell.length_a   1.000
_cell.length_b   1.000
_cell.length_c   1.000
_cell.angle_alpha   90.00
_cell.angle_beta   90.00
_cell.angle_gamma   90.00
#
_symmetry.space_group_name_H-M   'P 1'
#
loop_
_entity.id
_entity.type
_entity.pdbx_description
1 polymer ?
#
loop_
_entity_poly.entity_id
_entity_poly.type
_entity_poly.pdbx_seq_one_letter_code
_entity_poly.pdbx_strand_id
1 'polypeptide(L)'
;MSSLAEQPHPLVDDREKLIEVVLDGGPAGLPAELRTHRIPAGQEKVKVSYCGGYEHFERPEAETPAGPVTYYWTGRTRVAE
;
A
#
# COMPACT_ATOMS: atom_id res chain seq x y z
N MET A 1 3.04 -24.99 -40.82
CA MET A 1 4.12 -24.62 -39.88
C MET A 1 3.85 -23.21 -39.38
N SER A 2 2.78 -23.03 -38.60
CA SER A 2 2.45 -21.72 -38.02
C SER A 2 3.33 -21.54 -36.79
N SER A 3 4.33 -20.68 -36.92
CA SER A 3 5.20 -20.27 -35.82
C SER A 3 4.35 -19.51 -34.81
N LEU A 4 4.04 -20.15 -33.69
CA LEU A 4 3.47 -19.48 -32.52
C LEU A 4 4.61 -18.66 -31.94
N ALA A 5 4.66 -17.37 -32.29
CA ALA A 5 5.59 -16.44 -31.66
C ALA A 5 5.43 -16.61 -30.14
N GLU A 6 6.50 -17.05 -29.48
CA GLU A 6 6.65 -16.94 -28.04
C GLU A 6 6.45 -15.47 -27.68
N GLN A 7 5.23 -15.16 -27.25
CA GLN A 7 4.90 -13.89 -26.66
C GLN A 7 5.81 -13.75 -25.44
N PRO A 8 6.59 -12.67 -25.31
CA PRO A 8 7.30 -12.42 -24.07
C PRO A 8 6.25 -12.35 -22.96
N HIS A 9 6.34 -13.29 -22.02
CA HIS A 9 5.62 -13.20 -20.75
C HIS A 9 5.96 -11.82 -20.17
N PRO A 10 4.98 -10.95 -19.87
CA PRO A 10 5.30 -9.66 -19.29
C PRO A 10 6.11 -9.94 -18.03
N LEU A 11 7.33 -9.40 -17.97
CA LEU A 11 8.04 -9.25 -16.71
C LEU A 11 7.06 -8.52 -15.82
N VAL A 12 6.40 -9.24 -14.92
CA VAL A 12 5.50 -8.62 -13.95
C VAL A 12 6.36 -7.58 -13.26
N ASP A 13 6.05 -6.30 -13.49
CA ASP A 13 6.80 -5.24 -12.87
C ASP A 13 6.65 -5.47 -11.36
N ASP A 14 7.76 -5.62 -10.63
CA ASP A 14 7.72 -5.95 -9.21
C ASP A 14 6.91 -4.92 -8.41
N ARG A 15 6.67 -3.71 -8.96
CA ARG A 15 5.81 -2.68 -8.38
C ARG A 15 4.32 -3.00 -8.50
N GLU A 16 3.90 -3.85 -9.43
CA GLU A 16 2.52 -4.33 -9.55
C GLU A 16 2.24 -5.56 -8.67
N LYS A 17 3.28 -6.20 -8.15
CA LYS A 17 3.13 -7.33 -7.22
C LYS A 17 2.40 -6.87 -5.96
N LEU A 18 1.34 -7.59 -5.59
CA LEU A 18 0.62 -7.34 -4.35
C LEU A 18 1.47 -7.74 -3.13
N ILE A 19 1.66 -6.81 -2.20
CA ILE A 19 2.31 -7.01 -0.91
C ILE A 19 1.32 -6.78 0.23
N GLU A 20 1.61 -7.38 1.37
CA GLU A 20 0.91 -7.08 2.62
C GLU A 20 1.54 -5.85 3.28
N VAL A 21 0.70 -4.92 3.70
CA VAL A 21 1.09 -3.67 4.36
C VAL A 21 0.37 -3.55 5.69
N VAL A 22 1.13 -3.24 6.73
CA VAL A 22 0.63 -2.94 8.07
C VAL A 22 0.78 -1.44 8.34
N LEU A 23 -0.26 -0.83 8.88
CA LEU A 23 -0.29 0.60 9.20
C LEU A 23 0.05 0.83 10.66
N ASP A 24 1.17 1.51 10.89
CA ASP A 24 1.64 1.87 12.23
C ASP A 24 1.40 3.34 12.57
N GLY A 25 1.15 3.62 13.86
CA GLY A 25 0.74 4.92 14.36
C GLY A 25 -0.73 5.25 14.08
N GLY A 26 -0.99 6.51 13.72
CA GLY A 26 -2.33 7.03 13.44
C GLY A 26 -3.22 7.13 14.66
N PRO A 27 -4.52 7.43 14.47
CA PRO A 27 -5.45 7.55 15.59
C PRO A 27 -5.60 6.21 16.33
N ALA A 28 -5.57 6.26 17.66
CA ALA A 28 -5.71 5.07 18.52
C ALA A 28 -7.03 4.33 18.30
N GLY A 29 -8.09 5.04 17.87
CA GLY A 29 -9.39 4.45 17.56
C GLY A 29 -9.50 3.83 16.17
N LEU A 30 -8.43 3.81 15.36
CA LEU A 30 -8.48 3.22 14.03
C LEU A 30 -8.66 1.69 14.14
N PRO A 31 -9.76 1.12 13.60
CA PRO A 31 -10.04 -0.32 13.67
C PRO A 31 -8.88 -1.17 13.12
N ALA A 32 -8.64 -2.32 13.75
CA ALA A 32 -7.60 -3.26 13.34
C ALA A 32 -7.77 -3.74 11.89
N GLU A 33 -9.02 -3.89 11.44
CA GLU A 33 -9.34 -4.28 10.06
C GLU A 33 -8.90 -3.24 9.02
N LEU A 34 -8.77 -1.97 9.41
CA LEU A 34 -8.24 -0.90 8.55
C LEU A 34 -6.72 -0.76 8.63
N ARG A 35 -6.05 -1.51 9.51
CA ARG A 35 -4.59 -1.45 9.69
C ARG A 35 -3.82 -2.42 8.80
N THR A 36 -4.49 -3.32 8.09
CA THR A 36 -3.84 -4.26 7.16
C THR A 36 -4.41 -4.10 5.75
N HIS A 37 -3.51 -3.97 4.77
CA HIS A 37 -3.87 -3.76 3.36
C HIS A 37 -3.10 -4.71 2.46
N ARG A 38 -3.70 -5.05 1.32
CA ARG A 38 -3.03 -5.75 0.22
C ARG A 38 -2.99 -4.85 -1.00
N ILE A 39 -1.84 -4.26 -1.29
CA ILE A 39 -1.66 -3.21 -2.31
C ILE A 39 -0.47 -3.50 -3.22
N PRO A 40 -0.40 -2.90 -4.42
CA PRO A 40 0.78 -3.00 -5.28
C PRO A 40 2.05 -2.50 -4.58
N ALA A 41 3.17 -3.18 -4.75
CA ALA A 41 4.44 -2.82 -4.10
C ALA A 41 4.97 -1.43 -4.49
N GLY A 42 4.54 -0.89 -5.64
CA GLY A 42 4.85 0.47 -6.08
C GLY A 42 4.01 1.56 -5.42
N GLN A 43 2.96 1.20 -4.69
CA GLN A 43 2.09 2.18 -4.05
C GLN A 43 2.75 2.71 -2.78
N GLU A 44 3.28 3.93 -2.84
CA GLU A 44 4.05 4.52 -1.73
C GLU A 44 3.18 5.12 -0.61
N LYS A 45 1.88 5.33 -0.87
CA LYS A 45 0.95 5.97 0.07
C LYS A 45 -0.34 5.17 0.24
N VAL A 46 -0.81 5.11 1.47
CA VAL A 46 -2.13 4.57 1.83
C VAL A 46 -2.94 5.68 2.50
N LYS A 47 -4.17 5.89 2.02
CA LYS A 47 -5.13 6.82 2.63
C LYS A 47 -6.30 6.03 3.18
N VAL A 48 -6.57 6.19 4.47
CA VAL A 48 -7.68 5.51 5.15
C VAL A 48 -8.74 6.54 5.52
N SER A 49 -9.97 6.36 5.02
CA SER A 49 -11.10 7.19 5.43
C SER A 49 -11.47 6.88 6.88
N TYR A 50 -11.42 7.89 7.75
CA TYR A 50 -11.75 7.73 9.17
C TYR A 50 -12.28 9.05 9.77
N CYS A 51 -13.38 8.97 10.54
CA CYS A 51 -14.01 10.09 11.25
C CYS A 51 -14.22 11.38 10.42
N GLY A 52 -14.66 11.28 9.15
CA GLY A 52 -14.87 12.46 8.30
C GLY A 52 -13.57 13.08 7.74
N GLY A 53 -12.49 12.31 7.67
CA GLY A 53 -11.24 12.72 7.04
C GLY A 53 -10.49 11.54 6.45
N TYR A 54 -9.25 11.79 6.05
CA TYR A 54 -8.31 10.76 5.61
C TYR A 54 -7.09 10.76 6.51
N GLU A 55 -6.75 9.59 7.04
CA GLU A 55 -5.47 9.30 7.66
C GLU A 55 -4.48 8.91 6.57
N HIS A 56 -3.28 9.50 6.59
CA HIS A 56 -2.24 9.30 5.59
C HIS A 56 -1.13 8.45 6.17
N PHE A 57 -0.71 7.44 5.42
CA PHE A 57 0.40 6.56 5.75
C PHE A 57 1.34 6.46 4.56
N GLU A 58 2.64 6.47 4.82
CA GLU A 58 3.67 6.45 3.79
C GLU A 58 4.69 5.32 4.02
N ARG A 59 5.18 4.78 2.92
CA ARG A 59 6.25 3.78 2.92
C ARG A 59 7.58 4.44 3.33
N PRO A 60 8.38 3.82 4.21
CA PRO A 60 9.74 4.29 4.46
C PRO A 60 10.65 4.02 3.25
N GLU A 61 11.58 4.94 2.99
CA GLU A 61 12.45 4.91 1.80
C GLU A 61 13.40 3.69 1.74
N ALA A 62 13.71 3.07 2.89
CA ALA A 62 14.78 2.07 3.01
C ALA A 62 14.33 0.66 3.39
N GLU A 63 13.04 0.31 3.27
CA GLU A 63 12.57 -1.04 3.60
C GLU A 63 12.58 -1.98 2.39
N THR A 64 13.52 -2.92 2.42
CA THR A 64 13.49 -4.13 1.58
C THR A 64 12.60 -5.16 2.28
N PRO A 65 11.45 -5.56 1.72
CA PRO A 65 10.50 -6.39 2.44
C PRO A 65 11.04 -7.81 2.66
N ALA A 66 11.25 -8.21 3.91
CA ALA A 66 11.40 -9.62 4.32
C ALA A 66 10.09 -10.22 4.88
N GLY A 67 9.03 -9.41 4.95
CA GLY A 67 7.71 -9.71 5.50
C GLY A 67 6.71 -8.59 5.16
N PRO A 68 5.61 -8.43 5.90
CA PRO A 68 4.70 -7.29 5.73
C PRO A 68 5.46 -5.97 5.83
N VAL A 69 5.18 -5.04 4.93
CA VAL A 69 5.82 -3.72 4.93
C VAL A 69 5.07 -2.80 5.88
N THR A 70 5.78 -2.05 6.72
CA THR A 70 5.13 -1.13 7.66
C THR A 70 5.05 0.25 7.06
N TYR A 71 3.85 0.81 6.95
CA TYR A 71 3.64 2.19 6.53
C TYR A 71 3.31 3.02 7.76
N TYR A 72 4.01 4.15 7.90
CA TYR A 72 3.90 5.00 9.09
C TYR A 72 2.94 6.15 8.84
N TRP A 73 2.13 6.48 9.84
CA TRP A 73 1.23 7.61 9.78
C TRP A 73 1.99 8.93 9.66
N THR A 74 1.65 9.74 8.66
CA THR A 74 2.27 11.04 8.39
C THR A 74 1.35 12.22 8.67
N GLY A 75 0.05 11.98 8.81
CA GLY A 75 -0.89 13.03 9.16
C GLY A 75 -2.32 12.75 8.76
N ARG A 76 -3.16 13.78 8.90
CA ARG A 76 -4.59 13.71 8.57
C ARG A 76 -5.03 14.90 7.74
N THR A 77 -5.83 14.63 6.71
CA THR A 77 -6.64 15.66 6.04
C THR A 77 -8.07 15.62 6.57
N ARG A 78 -8.59 16.75 7.04
CA ARG A 78 -10.02 16.89 7.37
C ARG A 78 -10.78 17.23 6.09
N VAL A 79 -11.94 16.61 5.86
CA VAL A 79 -12.87 17.12 4.85
C VAL A 79 -13.52 18.36 5.46
N ALA A 80 -13.38 19.51 4.79
CA ALA A 80 -14.12 20.70 5.16
C ALA A 80 -15.55 20.55 4.65
N GLU A 81 -16.53 20.70 5.54
CA GLU A 81 -17.96 20.80 5.20
C GLU A 81 -18.32 22.22 4.73
#